data_AF-A0A830B6C3-F1
#
_entry.id   AF-A0A830B6C3-F1
#
_cell.length_a   1.000
_cell.length_b   1.000
_cell.length_c   1.000
_cell.angle_alpha   90.00
_cell.angle_beta   90.00
_cell.angle_gamma   90.00
#
_symmetry.space_group_name_H-M   'P 1'
#
loop_
_entity.id
_entity.type
_entity.pdbx_description
1 polymer ?
#
loop_
_entity_poly.entity_id
_entity_poly.type
_entity_poly.pdbx_seq_one_letter_code
_entity_poly.pdbx_strand_id
1 'polypeptide(L)'
;MIFPIVHIGAIAVSFLFVVMMFNIQIAEIHEEVLRYLPVSGIIGLIFWWEMFFILDNESIPLLPTKRNTTSLRYTVYAEKVRSWTNLETLGNLLNTYYFVWFLVLSLILLVAMIGAILLTMHRTTKVKRKKK
;
A
#
# COMPACT_ATOMS: atom_id res chain seq x y z
N MET A 1 3.30 -1.10 13.07
CA MET A 1 2.36 -2.21 13.34
C MET A 1 1.19 -2.25 12.37
N ILE A 2 0.59 -1.12 12.01
CA ILE A 2 -0.58 -1.09 11.09
C ILE A 2 -0.24 -1.64 9.69
N PHE A 3 0.96 -1.38 9.17
CA PHE A 3 1.38 -1.83 7.83
C PHE A 3 1.23 -3.35 7.62
N PRO A 4 1.86 -4.24 8.41
CA PRO A 4 1.71 -5.68 8.21
C PRO A 4 0.27 -6.17 8.43
N ILE A 5 -0.46 -5.61 9.41
CA ILE A 5 -1.84 -6.04 9.70
C ILE A 5 -2.76 -5.80 8.50
N VAL A 6 -2.71 -4.61 7.91
CA VAL A 6 -3.62 -4.26 6.81
C VAL A 6 -3.13 -4.81 5.46
N HIS A 7 -1.85 -4.64 5.14
CA HIS A 7 -1.34 -5.01 3.82
C HIS A 7 -1.17 -6.52 3.68
N ILE A 8 -0.54 -7.16 4.66
CA ILE A 8 -0.28 -8.60 4.61
C ILE A 8 -1.52 -9.35 5.11
N GLY A 9 -2.11 -8.92 6.23
CA GLY A 9 -3.22 -9.64 6.85
C GLY A 9 -4.55 -9.55 6.10
N ALA A 10 -4.90 -8.39 5.54
CA ALA A 10 -6.19 -8.20 4.85
C ALA A 10 -6.02 -8.22 3.32
N ILE A 11 -5.21 -7.31 2.76
CA ILE A 11 -5.16 -7.10 1.30
C ILE A 11 -4.53 -8.30 0.57
N ALA A 12 -3.33 -8.72 0.98
CA ALA A 12 -2.63 -9.83 0.33
C ALA A 12 -3.37 -11.16 0.50
N VAL A 13 -3.98 -11.42 1.67
CA VAL A 13 -4.77 -12.63 1.90
C VAL A 13 -6.07 -12.64 1.08
N SER A 14 -6.76 -11.50 0.95
CA SER A 14 -7.92 -11.39 0.05
C SER A 14 -7.54 -11.66 -1.40
N PHE A 15 -6.38 -11.15 -1.84
CA PHE A 15 -5.86 -11.43 -3.18
C PHE A 15 -5.48 -12.91 -3.36
N LEU A 16 -4.82 -13.52 -2.36
CA LEU A 16 -4.47 -14.93 -2.37
C LEU A 16 -5.70 -15.82 -2.55
N PHE A 17 -6.82 -15.49 -1.88
CA PHE A 17 -8.08 -16.21 -2.03
C PHE A 17 -8.62 -16.13 -3.47
N VAL A 18 -8.60 -14.93 -4.06
CA VAL A 18 -9.05 -14.70 -5.45
C VAL A 18 -8.18 -15.48 -6.43
N VAL A 19 -6.86 -15.41 -6.29
CA VAL A 19 -5.91 -16.11 -7.18
C VAL A 19 -6.06 -17.62 -7.07
N MET A 20 -6.25 -18.16 -5.86
CA MET A 20 -6.41 -19.61 -5.67
C MET A 20 -7.70 -20.15 -6.30
N MET A 21 -8.78 -19.38 -6.27
CA MET A 21 -10.05 -19.77 -6.88
C MET A 21 -10.01 -19.69 -8.42
N PHE A 22 -9.17 -18.82 -8.98
CA PHE A 22 -9.08 -18.60 -10.42
C PHE A 22 -8.02 -19.50 -11.06
N ASN A 23 -8.45 -20.42 -11.92
CA ASN A 23 -7.54 -21.32 -12.65
C ASN A 23 -7.01 -20.63 -13.93
N ILE A 24 -5.87 -19.94 -13.83
CA ILE A 24 -5.22 -19.26 -14.97
C ILE A 24 -4.39 -20.26 -15.78
N GLN A 25 -4.71 -20.45 -17.07
CA GLN A 25 -3.87 -21.22 -17.98
C GLN A 25 -2.80 -20.30 -18.59
N ILE A 26 -1.57 -20.41 -18.08
CA ILE A 26 -0.43 -19.55 -18.45
C ILE A 26 0.17 -19.95 -19.84
N ALA A 27 -0.26 -21.09 -20.38
CA ALA A 27 0.42 -21.79 -21.47
C ALA A 27 0.47 -21.07 -22.84
N GLU A 28 -0.43 -20.12 -23.12
CA GLU A 28 -0.50 -19.45 -24.44
C GLU A 28 -0.07 -17.97 -24.41
N ILE A 29 0.21 -17.44 -23.21
CA ILE A 29 0.51 -16.02 -22.96
C ILE A 29 2.01 -15.71 -23.19
N HIS A 30 2.85 -16.75 -23.28
CA HIS A 30 4.30 -16.59 -23.27
C HIS A 30 4.89 -15.95 -24.53
N GLU A 31 4.36 -16.22 -25.72
CA GLU A 31 4.94 -15.67 -26.96
C GLU A 31 4.77 -14.14 -27.05
N GLU A 32 3.62 -13.61 -26.65
CA GLU A 32 3.39 -12.17 -26.63
C GLU A 32 4.12 -11.49 -25.47
N VAL A 33 4.13 -12.10 -24.28
CA VAL A 33 4.83 -11.56 -23.10
C VAL A 33 6.34 -11.46 -23.33
N LEU A 34 6.96 -12.45 -23.98
CA LEU A 34 8.39 -12.40 -24.31
C LEU A 34 8.73 -11.24 -25.25
N ARG A 35 7.80 -10.83 -26.12
CA ARG A 35 7.99 -9.70 -27.03
C ARG A 35 7.97 -8.34 -26.32
N TYR A 36 7.23 -8.21 -25.21
CA TYR A 36 7.16 -6.99 -24.40
C TYR A 36 8.22 -6.91 -23.28
N LEU A 37 8.83 -8.04 -22.91
CA LEU A 37 9.94 -8.13 -21.95
C LEU A 37 11.10 -7.16 -22.25
N PRO A 38 11.64 -7.03 -23.48
CA PRO A 38 12.72 -6.09 -23.73
C PRO A 38 12.31 -4.62 -23.52
N VAL A 39 11.04 -4.28 -23.78
CA VAL A 39 10.53 -2.91 -23.59
C VAL A 39 10.43 -2.56 -22.11
N SER A 40 9.84 -3.44 -21.30
CA SER A 40 9.78 -3.24 -19.84
C SER A 40 11.17 -3.29 -19.20
N GLY A 41 12.09 -4.08 -19.76
CA GLY A 41 13.49 -4.11 -19.37
C GLY A 41 14.20 -2.77 -19.58
N ILE A 42 14.05 -2.16 -20.75
CA ILE A 42 14.63 -0.83 -21.03
C ILE A 42 14.04 0.22 -20.09
N ILE A 43 12.73 0.23 -19.89
CA ILE A 43 12.05 1.18 -18.99
C ILE A 43 12.51 0.99 -17.53
N GLY A 44 12.60 -0.25 -17.07
CA GLY A 44 13.10 -0.57 -15.73
C GLY A 44 14.56 -0.17 -15.54
N LEU A 45 15.40 -0.32 -16.58
CA LEU A 45 16.80 0.07 -16.54
C LEU A 45 16.97 1.59 -16.50
N ILE A 46 16.14 2.34 -17.24
CA ILE A 46 16.08 3.80 -17.14
C ILE A 46 15.71 4.21 -15.71
N PHE A 47 14.66 3.63 -15.14
CA PHE A 47 14.23 3.96 -13.77
C PHE A 47 15.30 3.59 -12.73
N TRP A 48 16.00 2.48 -12.93
CA TRP A 48 17.10 2.06 -12.07
C TRP A 48 18.30 3.03 -12.16
N TRP A 49 18.63 3.49 -13.36
CA TRP A 49 19.63 4.52 -13.60
C TRP A 49 19.24 5.86 -12.95
N GLU A 50 17.97 6.27 -13.06
CA GLU A 50 17.46 7.47 -12.39
C GLU A 50 17.58 7.36 -10.87
N MET A 51 17.23 6.21 -10.28
CA MET A 51 17.40 5.99 -8.84
C MET A 51 18.87 6.07 -8.41
N PHE A 52 19.79 5.56 -9.22
CA PHE A 52 21.23 5.68 -8.96
C PHE A 52 21.70 7.14 -9.04
N PHE A 53 21.27 7.90 -10.04
CA PHE A 53 21.60 9.31 -10.19
C PHE A 53 21.06 10.17 -9.03
N ILE A 54 19.86 9.85 -8.51
CA ILE A 54 19.31 10.52 -7.32
C ILE A 54 20.16 10.21 -6.08
N LEU A 55 20.65 8.98 -5.94
CA LEU A 55 21.49 8.55 -4.82
C LEU A 55 22.87 9.19 -4.84
N ASP A 56 23.51 9.26 -6.01
CA ASP A 56 24.86 9.81 -6.21
C ASP A 56 24.92 11.34 -6.05
N ASN A 57 23.79 12.02 -6.04
CA ASN A 57 23.75 13.45 -5.80
C ASN A 57 24.24 13.74 -4.36
N GLU A 58 25.26 14.60 -4.20
CA GLU A 58 25.86 14.97 -2.91
C GLU A 58 24.87 15.59 -1.90
N SER A 59 23.64 15.82 -2.34
CA SER A 59 22.49 16.15 -1.51
C SER A 59 22.13 15.05 -0.48
N ILE A 60 22.54 13.80 -0.72
CA ILE A 60 22.28 12.69 0.19
C ILE A 60 23.59 12.33 0.92
N PRO A 61 23.67 12.51 2.25
CA PRO A 61 24.85 12.12 3.02
C PRO A 61 24.94 10.59 3.09
N LEU A 62 25.54 9.97 2.05
CA LEU A 62 25.56 8.53 1.84
C LEU A 62 26.37 7.79 2.92
N LEU A 63 27.53 8.31 3.35
CA LEU A 63 28.34 7.76 4.46
C LEU A 63 29.44 8.76 4.89
N PRO A 64 29.95 8.66 6.13
CA PRO A 64 29.69 9.57 7.24
C PRO A 64 30.54 10.87 7.20
N THR A 65 30.00 11.97 6.67
CA THR A 65 30.31 13.32 7.21
C THR A 65 29.66 13.54 8.60
N LYS A 66 29.37 12.43 9.30
CA LYS A 66 28.72 12.35 10.60
C LYS A 66 29.60 11.66 11.65
N ARG A 67 30.87 11.38 11.35
CA ARG A 67 31.81 10.80 12.33
C ARG A 67 32.16 11.77 13.47
N ASN A 68 32.07 13.10 13.23
CA ASN A 68 32.42 14.12 14.22
C ASN A 68 31.22 14.94 14.76
N THR A 69 30.02 14.79 14.17
CA THR A 69 28.83 15.58 14.56
C THR A 69 27.82 14.78 15.39
N THR A 70 28.01 13.47 15.54
CA THR A 70 27.19 12.63 16.43
C THR A 70 27.33 13.02 17.91
N SER A 71 28.46 13.60 18.31
CA SER A 71 28.70 14.15 19.66
C SER A 71 28.14 15.57 19.85
N LEU A 72 27.86 16.31 18.77
CA LEU A 72 27.26 17.65 18.78
C LEU A 72 25.74 17.61 18.63
N ARG A 73 25.07 16.60 19.22
CA ARG A 73 23.62 16.60 19.36
C ARG A 73 23.25 17.35 20.63
N TYR A 74 22.83 18.61 20.47
CA TYR A 74 22.14 19.33 21.53
C TYR A 74 20.77 18.69 21.76
N THR A 75 20.62 17.96 22.87
CA THR A 75 19.35 17.36 23.26
C THR A 75 18.69 18.22 24.33
N VAL A 76 17.50 18.75 24.02
CA VAL A 76 16.69 19.50 25.00
C VAL A 76 16.02 18.50 25.94
N TYR A 77 16.52 18.41 27.18
CA TYR A 77 15.95 17.49 28.19
C TYR A 77 14.54 17.88 28.65
N ALA A 78 14.16 19.17 28.51
CA ALA A 78 12.83 19.66 28.88
C ALA A 78 11.70 19.03 28.04
N GLU A 79 11.94 18.76 26.76
CA GLU A 79 10.95 18.16 25.86
C GLU A 79 10.70 16.66 26.17
N LYS A 80 11.64 16.01 26.86
CA LYS A 80 11.59 14.59 27.19
C LYS A 80 10.84 14.28 28.49
N VAL A 81 10.43 15.29 29.26
CA VAL A 81 9.72 15.12 30.55
C VAL A 81 8.32 14.51 30.34
N ARG A 82 7.68 14.79 29.21
CA ARG A 82 6.42 14.15 28.80
C ARG A 82 6.55 13.64 27.36
N SER A 83 7.02 12.41 27.21
CA SER A 83 7.09 11.75 25.91
C SER A 83 5.71 11.23 25.51
N TRP A 84 5.10 11.86 24.51
CA TRP A 84 3.89 11.36 23.87
C TRP A 84 4.24 10.20 22.94
N THR A 85 3.39 9.17 22.90
CA THR A 85 3.59 8.09 21.93
C THR A 85 3.15 8.52 20.54
N ASN A 86 3.76 7.99 19.48
CA ASN A 86 3.38 8.31 18.09
C ASN A 86 1.89 8.04 17.80
N LEU A 87 1.29 7.04 18.48
CA LEU A 87 -0.13 6.74 18.32
C LEU A 87 -1.01 7.80 18.98
N GLU A 88 -0.59 8.31 20.14
CA GLU A 88 -1.31 9.33 20.90
C GLU A 88 -1.27 10.69 20.19
N THR A 89 -0.09 11.10 19.69
CA THR A 89 0.03 12.34 18.92
C THR A 89 -0.74 12.28 17.62
N LEU A 90 -0.67 11.16 16.91
CA LEU A 90 -1.41 10.95 15.67
C LEU A 90 -2.93 10.96 15.93
N GLY A 91 -3.39 10.26 16.97
CA GLY A 91 -4.81 10.25 17.35
C GLY A 91 -5.33 11.63 17.72
N ASN A 92 -4.55 12.42 18.48
CA ASN A 92 -4.92 13.79 18.82
C ASN A 92 -5.05 14.68 17.58
N LEU A 93 -4.09 14.58 16.65
CA LEU A 93 -4.08 15.39 15.43
C LEU A 93 -5.24 15.02 14.50
N LEU A 94 -5.47 13.72 14.31
CA LEU A 94 -6.43 13.18 13.36
C LEU A 94 -7.88 13.43 13.81
N ASN A 95 -8.14 13.30 15.11
CA ASN A 95 -9.48 13.54 15.67
C ASN A 95 -9.80 15.02 15.88
N THR A 96 -8.81 15.86 16.22
CA THR A 96 -9.06 17.27 16.54
C THR A 96 -9.01 18.16 15.30
N TYR A 97 -7.96 18.04 14.50
CA TYR A 97 -7.71 18.96 13.37
C TYR A 97 -8.19 18.39 12.03
N TYR A 98 -8.01 17.09 11.79
CA TYR A 98 -8.32 16.45 10.51
C TYR A 98 -9.63 15.64 10.53
N PHE A 99 -10.57 16.00 11.40
CA PHE A 99 -11.83 15.27 11.58
C PHE A 99 -12.63 15.11 10.28
N VAL A 100 -12.69 16.16 9.44
CA VAL A 100 -13.40 16.11 8.16
C VAL A 100 -12.81 15.05 7.21
N TRP A 101 -11.48 14.97 7.12
CA TRP A 101 -10.80 13.97 6.30
C TRP A 101 -11.04 12.56 6.82
N PHE A 102 -11.06 12.38 8.15
CA PHE A 102 -11.43 11.11 8.76
C PHE A 102 -12.88 10.70 8.42
N LEU A 103 -13.80 11.66 8.41
CA LEU A 103 -15.20 11.40 8.05
C LEU A 103 -15.36 11.02 6.57
N VAL A 104 -14.60 11.66 5.67
CA VAL A 104 -14.56 11.27 4.24
C VAL A 104 -14.02 9.84 4.08
N LEU A 105 -12.97 9.46 4.81
CA LEU A 105 -12.45 8.08 4.78
C LEU A 105 -13.50 7.05 5.25
N SER A 106 -14.29 7.39 6.26
CA SER A 106 -15.39 6.53 6.73
C SER A 106 -16.46 6.34 5.65
N LEU A 107 -16.84 7.41 4.94
CA LEU A 107 -17.74 7.35 3.79
C LEU A 107 -17.18 6.50 2.65
N ILE A 108 -15.88 6.63 2.35
CA ILE A 108 -15.22 5.79 1.32
C ILE A 108 -15.29 4.31 1.72
N LEU A 109 -15.06 3.98 3.00
CA LEU A 109 -15.15 2.60 3.49
C LEU A 109 -16.58 2.04 3.36
N LEU A 110 -17.59 2.86 3.66
CA LEU A 110 -19.00 2.52 3.50
C LEU A 110 -19.33 2.26 2.02
N VAL A 111 -18.90 3.14 1.12
CA VAL A 111 -19.10 3.00 -0.33
C VAL A 111 -18.40 1.74 -0.85
N ALA A 112 -17.19 1.44 -0.38
CA ALA A 112 -16.46 0.24 -0.78
C ALA A 112 -17.21 -1.05 -0.38
N MET A 113 -17.77 -1.10 0.83
CA MET A 113 -18.57 -2.24 1.28
C MET A 113 -19.85 -2.41 0.46
N ILE A 114 -20.60 -1.31 0.22
CA ILE A 114 -21.81 -1.32 -0.60
C ILE A 114 -21.46 -1.75 -2.04
N GLY A 115 -20.36 -1.22 -2.60
CA GLY A 115 -19.87 -1.56 -3.92
C GLY A 115 -19.54 -3.05 -4.06
N ALA A 116 -18.84 -3.64 -3.10
CA ALA A 116 -18.53 -5.07 -3.09
C ALA A 116 -19.80 -5.95 -3.03
N ILE A 117 -20.79 -5.59 -2.22
CA ILE A 117 -22.07 -6.31 -2.12
C ILE A 117 -22.85 -6.21 -3.43
N LEU A 118 -23.00 -4.99 -3.98
CA LEU A 118 -23.75 -4.79 -5.23
C LEU A 118 -23.13 -5.52 -6.42
N LEU A 119 -21.80 -5.55 -6.48
CA LEU A 119 -21.08 -6.21 -7.57
C LEU A 119 -21.17 -7.75 -7.50
N THR A 120 -21.31 -8.31 -6.29
CA THR A 120 -21.39 -9.77 -6.07
C THR A 120 -22.83 -10.29 -5.97
N MET A 121 -23.83 -9.41 -5.81
CA MET A 121 -25.23 -9.78 -5.65
C MET A 121 -25.81 -10.33 -6.96
N HIS A 122 -25.71 -11.64 -7.16
CA HIS A 122 -26.31 -12.34 -8.29
C HIS A 122 -27.75 -12.77 -7.97
N ARG A 123 -28.75 -12.20 -8.67
CA ARG A 123 -30.15 -12.68 -8.57
C ARG A 123 -30.35 -13.91 -9.43
N THR A 124 -30.50 -15.08 -8.80
CA THR A 124 -30.92 -16.29 -9.50
C THR A 124 -32.45 -16.27 -9.70
N THR A 125 -32.91 -16.12 -10.93
CA THR A 125 -34.33 -16.32 -11.26
C THR A 125 -34.61 -17.82 -11.26
N LYS A 126 -35.28 -18.32 -10.21
CA LYS A 126 -35.76 -19.71 -10.14
C LYS A 126 -36.78 -19.98 -11.26
N VAL A 127 -36.34 -20.58 -12.37
CA VAL A 127 -37.25 -21.16 -13.36
C VAL A 127 -37.82 -22.46 -12.78
N LYS A 128 -39.08 -22.42 -12.31
CA LYS A 128 -39.84 -23.61 -11.95
C LYS A 128 -40.11 -24.45 -13.21
N ARG A 129 -39.27 -25.45 -13.48
CA ARG A 129 -39.57 -26.48 -14.48
C ARG A 129 -40.49 -27.52 -13.81
N LYS A 130 -41.81 -27.35 -13.96
CA LYS A 130 -42.76 -28.44 -13.70
C LYS A 130 -42.57 -29.49 -14.80
N LYS A 131 -41.99 -30.64 -14.47
CA LYS A 131 -42.10 -31.84 -15.31
C LYS A 131 -43.54 -32.35 -15.18
N LYS A 132 -44.17 -32.56 -16.33
CA LYS A 132 -45.41 -33.32 -16.50
C LYS A 132 -45.01 -34.72 -16.96
#